data_AF-A0A0L7LJZ5-F1
#
_entry.id   AF-A0A0L7LJZ5-F1
#
_cell.length_a   1.000
_cell.length_b   1.000
_cell.length_c   1.000
_cell.angle_alpha   90.00
_cell.angle_beta   90.00
_cell.angle_gamma   90.00
#
_symmetry.space_group_name_H-M   'P 1'
#
loop_
_entity.id
_entity.type
_entity.pdbx_description
1 polymer ?
#
loop_
_entity_poly.entity_id
_entity_poly.type
_entity_poly.pdbx_seq_one_letter_code
_entity_poly.pdbx_strand_id
1 'polypeptide(L)'
;MPVLELNGKQYAQSIALARYFGRKFGLAGANDEEALEIDSIVEFLNDIQAALVFYETDEKLKAAKHEDFTMLQMPDLADTTPVFKRIQQSVLSIPKVKKYVDQMPQSELPF
;
A
#
# COMPACT_ATOMS: atom_id res chain seq x y z
N MET A 1 -0.84 -10.82 -8.59
CA MET A 1 0.51 -10.26 -8.90
C MET A 1 0.36 -9.18 -9.96
N PRO A 2 0.77 -7.92 -9.71
CA PRO A 2 0.67 -6.86 -10.71
C PRO A 2 1.83 -6.92 -11.72
N VAL A 3 1.50 -6.71 -12.99
CA VAL A 3 2.45 -6.56 -14.10
C VAL A 3 2.06 -5.33 -14.90
N LEU A 4 3.03 -4.48 -15.20
CA LEU A 4 2.89 -3.33 -16.08
C LEU A 4 3.52 -3.65 -17.45
N GLU A 5 2.76 -3.45 -18.52
CA GLU A 5 3.27 -3.55 -19.87
C GLU A 5 3.51 -2.15 -20.45
N LEU A 6 4.75 -1.87 -20.86
CA LEU A 6 5.13 -0.62 -21.54
C LEU A 6 5.85 -0.99 -22.84
N ASN A 7 5.31 -0.55 -23.98
CA ASN A 7 5.91 -0.74 -25.30
C ASN A 7 6.26 -2.21 -25.59
N GLY A 8 5.38 -3.15 -25.22
CA GLY A 8 5.60 -4.60 -25.41
C GLY A 8 6.59 -5.24 -24.44
N LYS A 9 7.12 -4.48 -23.46
CA LYS A 9 7.95 -5.02 -22.37
C LYS A 9 7.18 -5.06 -21.07
N GLN A 10 7.29 -6.18 -20.36
CA GLN A 10 6.66 -6.40 -19.07
C GLN A 10 7.59 -6.06 -17.90
N TYR A 11 7.01 -5.44 -16.87
CA TYR A 11 7.67 -5.06 -15.62
C TYR A 11 6.82 -5.56 -14.44
N ALA A 12 7.47 -6.13 -13.44
CA ALA A 12 6.84 -6.63 -12.22
C ALA A 12 7.37 -5.87 -10.99
N GLN A 13 6.94 -6.29 -9.79
CA GLN A 13 7.21 -5.67 -8.48
C GLN A 13 6.41 -4.38 -8.23
N SER A 14 5.34 -4.50 -7.43
CA SER A 14 4.39 -3.42 -7.12
C SER A 14 5.08 -2.14 -6.63
N ILE A 15 6.03 -2.26 -5.70
CA ILE A 15 6.74 -1.11 -5.13
C ILE A 15 7.65 -0.42 -6.17
N ALA A 16 8.35 -1.20 -7.01
CA ALA A 16 9.16 -0.64 -8.09
C ALA A 16 8.30 0.11 -9.13
N LEU A 17 7.12 -0.43 -9.45
CA LEU A 17 6.15 0.22 -10.34
C LEU A 17 5.59 1.50 -9.73
N ALA A 18 5.24 1.49 -8.44
CA ALA A 18 4.78 2.67 -7.71
C ALA A 18 5.84 3.78 -7.72
N ARG A 19 7.10 3.43 -7.46
CA ARG A 19 8.24 4.35 -7.49
C ARG A 19 8.48 4.95 -8.89
N TYR A 20 8.34 4.13 -9.94
CA TYR A 20 8.43 4.61 -11.33
C TYR A 20 7.39 5.69 -11.64
N PHE A 21 6.12 5.45 -11.28
CA PHE A 21 5.06 6.44 -11.47
C PHE A 21 5.18 7.64 -10.54
N GLY A 22 5.64 7.42 -9.31
CA GLY A 22 5.91 8.48 -8.35
C GLY A 22 6.88 9.51 -8.92
N ARG A 23 8.02 9.07 -9.46
CA ARG A 23 8.97 9.97 -10.15
C ARG A 23 8.35 10.63 -11.39
N LYS A 24 7.63 9.87 -12.22
CA LYS A 24 7.02 10.38 -13.46
C LYS A 24 5.99 11.49 -13.22
N PHE A 25 5.30 11.46 -12.09
CA PHE A 25 4.22 12.39 -11.76
C PHE A 25 4.53 13.33 -10.60
N GLY A 26 5.80 13.42 -10.16
CA GLY A 26 6.23 14.39 -9.15
C GLY A 26 5.79 14.07 -7.72
N LEU A 27 5.74 12.78 -7.36
CA LEU A 27 5.37 12.27 -6.03
C LEU A 27 6.55 11.61 -5.28
N ALA A 28 7.78 11.78 -5.76
CA ALA A 28 8.97 11.10 -5.23
C ALA A 28 9.95 12.06 -4.53
N GLY A 29 9.48 13.18 -3.99
CA GLY A 29 10.33 14.22 -3.39
C GLY A 29 10.98 15.15 -4.42
N ALA A 30 11.59 16.23 -3.94
CA ALA A 30 12.26 17.24 -4.77
C ALA A 30 13.74 16.89 -5.08
N ASN A 31 14.35 16.03 -4.26
CA ASN A 31 15.75 15.63 -4.35
C ASN A 31 15.92 14.16 -3.92
N ASP A 32 17.14 13.64 -4.05
CA ASP A 32 17.46 12.24 -3.78
C ASP A 32 17.30 11.89 -2.29
N GLU A 33 17.56 12.83 -1.38
CA GLU A 33 17.40 12.64 0.05
C GLU A 33 15.92 12.51 0.46
N GLU A 34 15.04 13.38 -0.05
CA GLU A 34 13.59 13.28 0.16
C GLU A 34 13.03 12.00 -0.47
N ALA A 35 13.53 11.61 -1.64
CA ALA A 35 13.16 10.35 -2.28
C ALA A 35 13.54 9.15 -1.41
N LEU A 36 14.72 9.18 -0.79
CA LEU A 36 15.21 8.15 0.11
C LEU A 36 14.35 8.05 1.37
N GLU A 37 13.96 9.19 1.96
CA GLU A 37 13.07 9.21 3.14
C GLU A 37 11.70 8.60 2.82
N ILE A 38 11.11 8.96 1.66
CA ILE A 38 9.86 8.37 1.18
C ILE A 38 10.01 6.86 0.99
N ASP A 39 11.09 6.42 0.33
CA ASP A 39 11.35 5.00 0.09
C ASP A 39 11.54 4.22 1.39
N SER A 40 12.25 4.77 2.37
CA SER A 40 12.44 4.13 3.67
C SER A 40 11.11 3.87 4.39
N ILE A 41 10.17 4.82 4.34
CA ILE A 41 8.84 4.66 4.92
C ILE A 41 8.04 3.60 4.17
N VAL A 42 8.09 3.60 2.83
CA VAL A 42 7.38 2.62 2.00
C VAL A 42 7.88 1.19 2.26
N GLU A 43 9.20 0.99 2.34
CA GLU A 43 9.78 -0.33 2.62
C GLU A 43 9.46 -0.78 4.05
N PHE A 44 9.48 0.12 5.04
CA PHE A 44 9.06 -0.21 6.40
C PHE A 44 7.60 -0.70 6.46
N LEU A 45 6.69 -0.05 5.74
CA LEU A 45 5.29 -0.49 5.63
C LEU A 45 5.16 -1.83 4.90
N ASN A 46 6.01 -2.07 3.90
CA ASN A 46 6.05 -3.32 3.17
C ASN A 46 6.58 -4.47 4.05
N ASP A 47 7.59 -4.23 4.88
CA ASP A 47 8.12 -5.22 5.82
C ASP A 47 7.07 -5.63 6.86
N ILE A 48 6.31 -4.66 7.39
CA ILE A 48 5.17 -4.94 8.27
C ILE A 48 4.17 -5.86 7.55
N GLN A 49 3.76 -5.54 6.32
CA GLN A 49 2.81 -6.37 5.57
C GLN A 49 3.36 -7.76 5.23
N ALA A 50 4.64 -7.86 4.85
CA ALA A 50 5.28 -9.10 4.45
C ALA A 50 5.45 -10.08 5.61
N ALA A 51 5.62 -9.58 6.83
CA ALA A 51 5.78 -10.40 8.02
C ALA A 51 4.53 -11.23 8.37
N LEU A 52 3.34 -10.88 7.84
CA LEU A 52 2.12 -11.19 8.58
C LEU A 52 1.24 -12.34 8.05
N VAL A 53 1.09 -12.66 6.76
CA VAL A 53 0.03 -13.66 6.41
C VAL A 53 0.22 -14.49 5.13
N PHE A 54 0.80 -13.94 4.07
CA PHE A 54 0.51 -14.44 2.72
C PHE A 54 1.06 -15.82 2.37
N TYR A 55 2.09 -16.29 3.09
CA TYR A 55 2.83 -17.52 2.78
C TYR A 55 2.50 -18.71 3.70
N GLU A 56 1.52 -18.58 4.58
CA GLU A 56 1.07 -19.73 5.38
C GLU A 56 0.32 -20.74 4.50
N THR A 57 0.72 -22.02 4.61
CA THR A 57 0.20 -23.11 3.77
C THR A 57 -1.03 -23.78 4.37
N ASP A 58 -1.17 -23.75 5.69
CA ASP A 58 -2.35 -24.25 6.39
C ASP A 58 -3.45 -23.17 6.37
N GLU A 59 -4.59 -23.48 5.75
CA GLU A 59 -5.70 -22.54 5.58
C GLU A 59 -6.26 -22.01 6.91
N LYS A 60 -6.26 -22.82 7.97
CA LYS A 60 -6.75 -22.41 9.30
C LYS A 60 -5.75 -21.52 10.00
N LEU A 61 -4.46 -21.85 9.92
CA LEU A 61 -3.40 -21.02 10.49
C LEU A 61 -3.26 -19.71 9.72
N LYS A 62 -3.48 -19.72 8.41
CA LYS A 62 -3.52 -18.53 7.58
C LYS A 62 -4.70 -17.63 7.95
N ALA A 63 -5.89 -18.20 8.13
CA ALA A 63 -7.06 -17.44 8.59
C ALA A 63 -6.85 -16.83 9.98
N ALA A 64 -6.29 -17.60 10.93
CA ALA A 64 -5.97 -17.12 12.27
C ALA A 64 -4.89 -16.03 12.25
N LYS A 65 -3.79 -16.21 11.49
CA LYS A 65 -2.76 -15.17 11.30
C LYS A 65 -3.30 -13.93 10.60
N HIS A 66 -4.25 -14.08 9.68
CA HIS A 66 -4.92 -12.95 9.03
C HIS A 66 -5.80 -12.19 10.02
N GLU A 67 -6.58 -12.90 10.85
CA GLU A 67 -7.39 -12.27 11.90
C GLU A 67 -6.53 -11.57 12.96
N ASP A 68 -5.46 -12.23 13.43
CA ASP A 68 -4.46 -11.65 14.33
C ASP A 68 -3.77 -10.45 13.68
N PHE A 69 -3.50 -10.50 12.37
CA PHE A 69 -2.95 -9.38 11.62
C PHE A 69 -3.95 -8.23 11.49
N THR A 70 -5.22 -8.47 11.19
CA THR A 70 -6.27 -7.45 11.17
C THR A 70 -6.42 -6.81 12.55
N MET A 71 -6.22 -7.55 13.64
CA MET A 71 -6.18 -7.01 15.00
C MET A 71 -4.88 -6.22 15.30
N LEU A 72 -3.71 -6.71 14.84
CA LEU A 72 -2.40 -6.04 14.96
C LEU A 72 -2.25 -4.81 14.07
N GLN A 73 -3.00 -4.74 12.96
CA GLN A 73 -3.12 -3.57 12.11
C GLN A 73 -3.64 -2.37 12.90
N MET A 74 -4.07 -2.56 14.16
CA MET A 74 -4.73 -1.57 14.97
C MET A 74 -5.91 -1.07 14.12
N PRO A 75 -7.06 -1.74 14.10
CA PRO A 75 -8.21 -1.27 13.32
C PRO A 75 -8.62 0.17 13.73
N ASP A 76 -8.20 0.58 14.93
CA ASP A 76 -8.26 1.91 15.49
C ASP A 76 -6.98 2.74 15.31
N LEU A 77 -5.97 2.35 14.50
CA LEU A 77 -4.71 3.10 14.31
C LEU A 77 -4.98 4.51 13.81
N ALA A 78 -5.97 4.64 12.92
CA ALA A 78 -6.45 5.94 12.48
C ALA A 78 -7.08 6.74 13.65
N ASP A 79 -7.73 6.07 14.59
CA ASP A 79 -8.38 6.72 15.74
C ASP A 79 -7.40 7.00 16.90
N THR A 80 -6.39 6.16 17.11
CA THR A 80 -5.35 6.27 18.13
C THR A 80 -4.20 7.17 17.68
N THR A 81 -3.98 7.30 16.36
CA THR A 81 -2.93 8.13 15.76
C THR A 81 -3.55 9.19 14.85
N PRO A 82 -3.88 10.38 15.38
CA PRO A 82 -4.58 11.44 14.64
C PRO A 82 -3.84 11.92 13.38
N VAL A 83 -2.52 11.78 13.35
CA VAL A 83 -1.67 12.13 12.19
C VAL A 83 -1.95 11.20 11.02
N PHE A 84 -2.07 9.89 11.26
CA PHE A 84 -2.32 8.90 10.22
C PHE A 84 -3.68 9.12 9.54
N LYS A 85 -4.73 9.35 10.35
CA LYS A 85 -6.07 9.67 9.85
C LYS A 85 -6.10 10.95 9.03
N ARG A 86 -5.36 11.98 9.45
CA ARG A 86 -5.24 13.23 8.68
C ARG A 86 -4.59 12.98 7.32
N ILE A 87 -3.50 12.20 7.26
CA ILE A 87 -2.81 11.88 6.01
C ILE A 87 -3.73 11.09 5.08
N GLN A 88 -4.41 10.06 5.59
CA GLN A 88 -5.35 9.26 4.82
C GLN A 88 -6.49 10.11 4.25
N GLN A 89 -7.11 10.96 5.08
CA GLN A 89 -8.18 11.87 4.65
C GLN A 89 -7.68 12.86 3.59
N SER A 90 -6.45 13.37 3.74
CA SER A 90 -5.85 14.29 2.78
C SER A 90 -5.72 13.63 1.42
N VAL A 91 -5.22 12.39 1.35
CA VAL A 91 -5.09 11.63 0.10
C VAL A 91 -6.46 11.30 -0.49
N LEU A 92 -7.42 10.83 0.32
CA LEU A 92 -8.78 10.50 -0.12
C LEU A 92 -9.58 11.73 -0.59
N SER A 93 -9.20 12.94 -0.15
CA SER A 93 -9.84 14.18 -0.59
C SER A 93 -9.44 14.62 -2.01
N ILE A 94 -8.35 14.07 -2.57
CA ILE A 94 -7.88 14.41 -3.91
C ILE A 94 -8.96 14.00 -4.93
N PRO A 95 -9.49 14.91 -5.78
CA PRO A 95 -10.66 14.62 -6.61
C PRO A 95 -10.51 13.40 -7.53
N LYS A 96 -9.33 13.21 -8.12
CA LYS A 96 -9.03 12.06 -8.98
C LYS A 96 -8.97 10.75 -8.18
N VAL A 97 -8.40 10.78 -6.97
CA VAL A 97 -8.30 9.63 -6.09
C VAL A 97 -9.69 9.25 -5.58
N LYS A 98 -10.47 10.22 -5.09
CA LYS A 98 -11.84 10.00 -4.64
C LYS A 98 -12.70 9.34 -5.72
N LYS A 99 -12.68 9.90 -6.94
CA LYS A 99 -13.42 9.33 -8.07
C LYS A 99 -12.99 7.89 -8.39
N TYR A 100 -11.70 7.58 -8.27
CA TYR A 100 -11.19 6.21 -8.48
C TYR A 100 -11.68 5.26 -7.39
N VAL A 101 -11.61 5.68 -6.11
CA VAL A 101 -12.08 4.86 -4.97
C VAL A 101 -13.58 4.61 -5.05
N ASP A 102 -14.39 5.62 -5.40
CA ASP A 102 -15.84 5.49 -5.53
C ASP A 102 -16.26 4.52 -6.65
N GLN A 103 -15.38 4.28 -7.64
CA GLN A 103 -15.61 3.39 -8.78
C GLN A 103 -14.95 2.02 -8.62
N MET A 104 -14.23 1.80 -7.53
CA MET A 104 -13.45 0.58 -7.32
C MET A 104 -14.40 -0.61 -7.13
N PRO A 105 -14.22 -1.72 -7.87
CA PRO A 105 -15.01 -2.92 -7.64
C PRO A 105 -14.72 -3.46 -6.24
N GLN A 106 -15.78 -3.90 -5.54
CA GLN A 106 -15.62 -4.60 -4.28
C GLN A 106 -14.82 -5.88 -4.52
N SER A 107 -13.71 -6.02 -3.81
CA SER A 107 -12.86 -7.20 -3.91
C SER A 107 -13.45 -8.34 -3.11
N GLU A 108 -13.46 -9.54 -3.68
CA GLU A 108 -13.81 -10.78 -2.98
C GLU A 108 -12.65 -11.29 -2.11
N LEU A 109 -11.44 -10.75 -2.31
CA LEU A 109 -10.28 -11.11 -1.50
C LEU A 109 -10.31 -10.37 -0.15
N PRO A 110 -10.15 -11.08 0.98
CA PRO A 110 -10.03 -10.45 2.29
C PRO A 110 -8.71 -9.67 2.34
N PHE A 111 -8.80 -8.34 2.32
CA PHE A 111 -7.66 -7.44 2.56
C PHE A 111 -7.36 -7.34 4.05
#